data_AF-A0A2G1LLW0-F1
#
_entry.id   AF-A0A2G1LLW0-F1
#
_cell.length_a   1.000
_cell.length_b   1.000
_cell.length_c   1.000
_cell.angle_alpha   90.00
_cell.angle_beta   90.00
_cell.angle_gamma   90.00
#
_symmetry.space_group_name_H-M   'P 1'
#
loop_
_entity.id
_entity.type
_entity.pdbx_description
1 polymer ?
#
loop_
_entity_poly.entity_id
_entity_poly.type
_entity_poly.pdbx_seq_one_letter_code
_entity_poly.pdbx_strand_id
1 'polypeptide(L)'
;MTLIANRQLIGRHIGFDLCADPAWDMLLDLYISESRGRDIAISSLASAANVPPTTALSCIRTMRERGWVYRQSDPGDGRRIYIRLTDKAHVALAAILDGMADRTSES
;
A
#
# COMPACT_ATOMS: atom_id res chain seq x y z
N MET A 1 4.72 -18.26 0.68
CA MET A 1 4.67 -17.55 -0.62
C MET A 1 3.89 -16.26 -0.39
N THR A 2 4.59 -15.12 -0.24
CA THR A 2 4.02 -13.87 0.32
C THR A 2 2.86 -13.36 -0.54
N LEU A 3 1.75 -12.93 0.08
CA LEU A 3 0.50 -12.49 -0.60
C LEU A 3 0.72 -11.53 -1.78
N ILE A 4 1.69 -10.63 -1.66
CA ILE A 4 2.09 -9.68 -2.72
C ILE A 4 2.64 -10.42 -3.94
N ALA A 5 3.43 -11.47 -3.75
CA ALA A 5 3.98 -12.28 -4.84
C ALA A 5 2.87 -13.04 -5.60
N ASN A 6 1.83 -13.54 -4.90
CA ASN A 6 0.68 -14.17 -5.57
C ASN A 6 -0.10 -13.15 -6.40
N ARG A 7 -0.33 -11.95 -5.89
CA ARG A 7 -0.99 -10.87 -6.65
C ARG A 7 -0.19 -10.45 -7.87
N GLN A 8 1.13 -10.31 -7.73
CA GLN A 8 2.04 -10.02 -8.84
C GLN A 8 2.02 -11.12 -9.90
N LEU A 9 1.98 -12.39 -9.49
CA LEU A 9 1.90 -13.53 -10.39
C LEU A 9 0.57 -13.55 -11.16
N ILE A 10 -0.57 -13.37 -10.46
CA ILE A 10 -1.90 -13.33 -11.09
C ILE A 10 -1.98 -12.16 -12.07
N GLY A 11 -1.60 -10.95 -11.63
CA GLY A 11 -1.60 -9.75 -12.48
C GLY A 11 -0.76 -9.92 -13.74
N ARG A 12 0.39 -10.59 -13.64
CA ARG A 12 1.26 -10.89 -14.79
C ARG A 12 0.65 -11.89 -15.77
N HIS A 13 -0.14 -12.85 -15.30
CA HIS A 13 -0.67 -13.94 -16.13
C HIS A 13 -2.05 -13.66 -16.72
N ILE A 14 -2.92 -12.93 -16.02
CA ILE A 14 -4.31 -12.72 -16.45
C ILE A 14 -4.77 -11.25 -16.43
N GLY A 15 -3.92 -10.31 -16.00
CA GLY A 15 -4.24 -8.89 -15.91
C GLY A 15 -4.43 -8.42 -14.47
N PHE A 16 -3.83 -7.28 -14.13
CA PHE A 16 -3.92 -6.69 -12.78
C PHE A 16 -5.34 -6.23 -12.46
N ASP A 17 -6.13 -5.82 -13.45
CA ASP A 17 -7.53 -5.44 -13.31
C ASP A 17 -8.43 -6.55 -12.74
N LEU A 18 -8.05 -7.82 -12.92
CA LEU A 18 -8.78 -8.96 -12.38
C LEU A 18 -8.40 -9.33 -10.93
N CYS A 19 -7.32 -8.75 -10.38
CA CYS A 19 -6.88 -9.02 -9.01
C CYS A 19 -6.49 -7.78 -8.20
N ALA A 20 -6.68 -6.58 -8.75
CA ALA A 20 -6.25 -5.34 -8.12
C ALA A 20 -7.20 -4.94 -7.01
N ASP A 21 -6.70 -4.96 -5.77
CA ASP A 21 -7.16 -4.04 -4.75
C ASP A 21 -6.06 -2.99 -4.57
N PRO A 22 -6.09 -1.90 -5.35
CA PRO A 22 -5.01 -0.93 -5.37
C PRO A 22 -4.84 -0.22 -4.03
N ALA A 23 -5.91 -0.09 -3.24
CA ALA A 23 -5.81 0.50 -1.91
C ALA A 23 -5.04 -0.44 -0.98
N TRP A 24 -5.34 -1.74 -1.01
CA TRP A 24 -4.61 -2.74 -0.23
C TRP A 24 -3.14 -2.85 -0.65
N ASP A 25 -2.86 -2.87 -1.94
CA ASP A 25 -1.48 -2.96 -2.46
C ASP A 25 -0.64 -1.75 -2.01
N MET A 26 -1.22 -0.55 -2.05
CA MET A 26 -0.56 0.66 -1.54
C MET A 26 -0.33 0.62 -0.02
N LEU A 27 -1.31 0.14 0.75
CA LEU A 27 -1.16 0.04 2.21
C LEU A 27 -0.02 -0.92 2.59
N LEU A 28 0.09 -2.05 1.88
CA LEU A 28 1.16 -3.00 2.08
C LEU A 28 2.53 -2.44 1.67
N ASP A 29 2.61 -1.73 0.54
CA ASP A 29 3.86 -1.12 0.09
C ASP A 29 4.37 -0.04 1.07
N LEU A 30 3.44 0.78 1.60
CA LEU A 30 3.72 1.73 2.66
C LEU A 30 4.20 1.03 3.94
N TYR A 31 3.49 0.01 4.40
CA TYR A 31 3.85 -0.74 5.62
C TYR A 31 5.26 -1.34 5.54
N ILE A 32 5.60 -1.96 4.41
CA ILE A 32 6.91 -2.57 4.18
C ILE A 32 8.02 -1.51 4.04
N SER A 33 7.71 -0.35 3.45
CA SER A 33 8.71 0.70 3.27
C SER A 33 8.98 1.45 4.57
N GLU A 34 7.96 1.74 5.36
CA GLU A 34 8.12 2.36 6.68
C GLU A 34 8.87 1.43 7.64
N SER A 35 8.64 0.11 7.60
CA SER A 35 9.42 -0.87 8.38
C SER A 35 10.90 -0.89 8.00
N ARG A 36 11.26 -0.34 6.83
CA ARG A 36 12.63 -0.19 6.32
C ARG A 36 13.15 1.25 6.46
N GLY A 37 12.41 2.14 7.12
CA GLY A 37 12.76 3.54 7.28
C GLY A 37 12.76 4.33 5.96
N ARG A 38 11.95 3.93 4.99
CA ARG A 38 11.88 4.58 3.67
C ARG A 38 10.57 5.34 3.48
N ASP A 39 10.70 6.58 3.04
CA ASP A 39 9.57 7.40 2.60
C ASP A 39 9.15 7.07 1.17
N ILE A 40 7.84 7.05 0.92
CA ILE A 40 7.26 6.85 -0.41
C ILE A 40 6.59 8.13 -0.88
N ALA A 41 7.02 8.65 -2.03
CA ALA A 41 6.36 9.76 -2.71
C ALA A 41 5.05 9.31 -3.35
N ILE A 42 4.06 10.21 -3.46
CA ILE A 42 2.77 9.91 -4.13
C ILE A 42 2.95 9.26 -5.51
N SER A 43 3.90 9.76 -6.30
CA SER A 43 4.17 9.24 -7.65
C SER A 43 4.66 7.79 -7.63
N SER A 44 5.58 7.47 -6.71
CA SER A 44 6.08 6.11 -6.52
C SER A 44 4.97 5.16 -6.04
N LEU A 45 4.14 5.61 -5.09
CA LEU A 45 3.02 4.83 -4.58
C LEU A 45 1.98 4.54 -5.68
N ALA A 46 1.70 5.52 -6.55
CA ALA A 46 0.79 5.34 -7.67
C ALA A 46 1.31 4.31 -8.69
N SER A 47 2.62 4.29 -8.95
CA SER A 47 3.24 3.28 -9.82
C SER A 47 3.19 1.88 -9.23
N ALA A 48 3.31 1.74 -7.90
CA ALA A 48 3.28 0.43 -7.22
C ALA A 48 1.92 -0.27 -7.30
N ALA A 49 0.83 0.49 -7.45
CA ALA A 49 -0.53 -0.03 -7.41
C ALA A 49 -1.01 -0.72 -8.69
N ASN A 50 -0.20 -0.73 -9.77
CA ASN A 50 -0.52 -1.39 -11.05
C ASN A 50 -1.88 -0.98 -11.66
N VAL A 51 -2.30 0.26 -11.44
CA VAL A 51 -3.53 0.85 -11.97
C VAL A 51 -3.23 2.20 -12.64
N PRO A 52 -4.14 2.75 -13.48
CA PRO A 52 -3.98 4.09 -14.02
C PRO A 52 -3.74 5.13 -12.91
N PRO A 53 -2.89 6.17 -13.15
CA PRO A 53 -2.56 7.17 -12.13
C PRO A 53 -3.78 7.86 -11.51
N THR A 54 -4.83 8.11 -12.28
CA THR A 54 -6.08 8.72 -11.80
C THR A 54 -6.81 7.81 -10.80
N THR A 55 -6.81 6.50 -11.04
CA THR A 55 -7.34 5.49 -10.11
C THR A 55 -6.53 5.48 -8.83
N ALA A 56 -5.20 5.44 -8.93
CA ALA A 56 -4.31 5.48 -7.78
C ALA A 56 -4.53 6.72 -6.89
N LEU A 57 -4.60 7.90 -7.51
CA LEU A 57 -4.86 9.15 -6.79
C LEU A 57 -6.23 9.17 -6.12
N SER A 58 -7.26 8.57 -6.74
CA SER A 58 -8.58 8.41 -6.13
C SER A 58 -8.52 7.51 -4.90
N CYS A 59 -7.81 6.39 -4.97
CA CYS A 59 -7.59 5.50 -3.83
C CYS A 59 -6.88 6.21 -2.68
N ILE A 60 -5.79 6.94 -2.96
CA ILE A 60 -5.05 7.72 -1.95
C ILE A 60 -5.97 8.75 -1.29
N ARG A 61 -6.79 9.44 -2.08
CA ARG A 61 -7.77 10.42 -1.56
C ARG A 61 -8.76 9.74 -0.62
N THR A 62 -9.37 8.63 -1.03
CA THR A 62 -10.32 7.88 -0.20
C THR A 62 -9.67 7.33 1.08
N MET A 63 -8.45 6.81 1.00
CA MET A 63 -7.72 6.33 2.17
C MET A 63 -7.42 7.47 3.15
N ARG A 64 -7.03 8.65 2.65
CA ARG A 64 -6.82 9.85 3.46
C ARG A 64 -8.10 10.31 4.14
N GLU A 65 -9.20 10.40 3.38
CA GLU A 65 -10.53 10.78 3.89
C GLU A 65 -11.01 9.81 4.99
N ARG A 66 -10.64 8.53 4.92
CA ARG A 66 -10.97 7.50 5.92
C ARG A 66 -9.96 7.38 7.06
N GLY A 67 -8.92 8.22 7.07
CA GLY A 67 -7.90 8.25 8.13
C GLY A 67 -6.93 7.06 8.12
N TRP A 68 -6.69 6.44 6.97
CA TRP A 68 -5.70 5.36 6.82
C TRP A 68 -4.31 5.88 6.49
N VAL A 69 -4.22 6.99 5.76
CA VAL A 69 -2.95 7.60 5.36
C VAL A 69 -3.00 9.10 5.59
N TYR A 70 -1.83 9.71 5.76
CA TYR A 70 -1.67 11.16 5.78
C TYR A 70 -0.54 11.61 4.85
N ARG A 71 -0.55 12.90 4.49
CA ARG A 71 0.52 13.52 3.71
C ARG A 71 1.56 14.10 4.63
N GLN A 72 2.82 13.83 4.34
CA GLN A 72 3.95 14.49 4.99
C GLN A 72 4.73 15.27 3.93
N SER A 73 4.95 16.55 4.19
CA SER A 73 5.83 17.37 3.36
C SER A 73 7.28 16.92 3.55
N ASP A 74 8.06 16.89 2.47
CA ASP A 74 9.49 16.63 2.55
C ASP A 74 10.18 17.66 3.47
N PRO A 75 10.85 17.23 4.56
CA PRO A 75 11.56 18.13 5.47
C PRO A 75 12.72 18.90 4.83
N GLY A 76 13.23 18.42 3.69
CA GLY A 76 14.38 19.02 2.98
C GLY A 76 13.98 20.05 1.93
N ASP A 77 13.37 19.61 0.83
CA ASP A 77 13.13 20.43 -0.38
C ASP A 77 11.65 20.86 -0.51
N GLY A 78 10.71 20.31 0.27
CA GLY A 78 9.28 20.65 0.22
C GLY A 78 8.56 20.36 -1.11
N ARG A 79 9.31 20.05 -2.18
CA ARG A 79 8.82 19.74 -3.53
C ARG A 79 8.20 18.35 -3.62
N ARG A 80 8.55 17.45 -2.69
CA ARG A 80 8.00 16.10 -2.63
C ARG A 80 6.97 16.00 -1.52
N ILE A 81 5.87 15.34 -1.86
CA ILE A 81 4.83 14.97 -0.91
C ILE A 81 4.95 13.46 -0.70
N TYR A 82 5.28 13.08 0.53
CA TYR A 82 5.30 11.71 0.98
C TYR A 82 3.92 11.31 1.53
N ILE A 83 3.60 10.03 1.43
CA ILE A 83 2.43 9.42 2.07
C ILE A 83 2.93 8.51 3.18
N ARG A 84 2.26 8.58 4.33
CA ARG A 84 2.56 7.75 5.50
C ARG A 84 1.29 7.10 6.06
N LEU A 85 1.45 5.96 6.72
CA LEU A 85 0.36 5.28 7.42
C LEU A 85 0.02 6.02 8.71
N THR A 86 -1.27 6.07 9.06
CA THR A 86 -1.67 6.49 10.41
C THR A 86 -1.42 5.37 11.43
N ASP A 87 -1.34 5.71 12.72
CA ASP A 87 -1.22 4.71 13.79
C ASP A 87 -2.34 3.66 13.74
N LYS A 88 -3.56 4.11 13.43
CA LYS A 88 -4.72 3.23 13.19
C LYS A 88 -4.44 2.22 12.06
N ALA A 89 -3.85 2.68 10.96
CA ALA A 89 -3.52 1.81 9.84
C ALA A 89 -2.45 0.79 10.22
N HIS A 90 -1.42 1.19 10.98
CA HIS A 90 -0.41 0.26 11.48
C HIS A 90 -1.01 -0.85 12.34
N VAL A 91 -1.86 -0.50 13.31
CA VAL A 91 -2.52 -1.48 14.19
C VAL A 91 -3.40 -2.44 13.39
N ALA A 92 -4.20 -1.92 12.46
CA ALA A 92 -5.07 -2.75 11.63
C ALA A 92 -4.26 -3.68 10.71
N LEU A 93 -3.22 -3.17 10.06
CA LEU A 93 -2.38 -3.95 9.15
C LEU A 93 -1.62 -5.05 9.88
N ALA A 94 -1.06 -4.77 11.06
CA ALA A 94 -0.43 -5.79 11.89
C ALA A 94 -1.40 -6.93 12.23
N ALA A 95 -2.60 -6.60 12.75
CA ALA A 95 -3.61 -7.61 13.08
C ALA A 95 -4.07 -8.44 11.87
N ILE A 96 -4.21 -7.81 10.70
CA ILE A 96 -4.57 -8.51 9.46
C ILE A 96 -3.45 -9.46 9.03
N LEU A 97 -2.19 -9.01 9.06
CA LEU A 97 -1.04 -9.81 8.65
C LEU A 97 -0.78 -10.97 9.59
N ASP A 98 -0.92 -10.77 10.91
CA ASP A 98 -0.81 -11.82 11.92
C ASP A 98 -1.89 -12.90 11.68
N GLY A 99 -3.16 -12.49 11.53
CA GLY A 99 -4.24 -13.43 11.25
C GLY A 99 -4.14 -14.14 9.89
N MET A 100 -3.40 -13.59 8.93
CA MET A 100 -3.07 -14.27 7.67
C MET A 100 -1.93 -15.29 7.84
N ALA A 101 -0.95 -15.01 8.70
CA ALA A 101 0.17 -15.89 8.98
C ALA A 101 -0.28 -17.15 9.74
N ASP A 102 -1.16 -16.99 10.73
CA ASP A 102 -1.69 -18.11 11.52
C ASP A 102 -2.44 -19.11 10.64
N ARG A 103 -3.25 -18.62 9.71
CA ARG A 103 -3.99 -19.46 8.75
C ARG A 103 -3.12 -20.17 7.72
N THR A 104 -1.91 -19.69 7.48
CA THR A 104 -0.97 -20.34 6.53
C THR A 104 -0.26 -21.53 7.20
N SER A 105 -0.29 -21.60 8.54
CA SER A 105 0.35 -22.67 9.33
C SER A 105 -0.56 -23.89 9.54
N GLU A 106 -1.84 -23.79 9.17
CA GLU A 106 -2.86 -24.84 9.33
C GLU A 106 -3.24 -25.53 7.99
N SER A 107 -2.45 -25.35 6.92
CA SER A 107 -2.71 -25.94 5.59
C SER A 107 -1.54 -26.75 5.04
#